data_AF-A0A9N9JK82-F1
#
_entry.id   AF-A0A9N9JK82-F1
#
_cell.length_a   1.000
_cell.length_b   1.000
_cell.length_c   1.000
_cell.angle_alpha   90.00
_cell.angle_beta   90.00
_cell.angle_gamma   90.00
#
_symmetry.space_group_name_H-M   'P 1'
#
loop_
_entity.id
_entity.type
_entity.pdbx_description
1 polymer ?
#
loop_
_entity_poly.entity_id
_entity_poly.type
_entity_poly.pdbx_seq_one_letter_code
_entity_poly.pdbx_strand_id
1 'polypeptide(L)'
;KEKTSTFDNSSTENVNIESDNDDGVNAKTVENFVNVKNPNAFTQRELVARAFANDNVIEEFESEKLAIIEEDKPKEQDITLPGWGTWGGKGVKPQKNKKPIIVKPLPGEGIDTKKRQDAKLKHVIINEKRIKKAKKYLSTDIPYPFETREQYERSLRTPIGKEWNTHEVFQKMITPRVITKMGVVIDPLSAPFKTNTE
;
A
#
# COMPACT_ATOMS: atom_id res chain seq x y z
N LYS A 1 -49.28 1.51 -39.59
CA LYS A 1 -48.57 0.32 -40.13
C LYS A 1 -47.36 0.09 -39.24
N GLU A 2 -47.59 -0.59 -38.13
CA GLU A 2 -46.56 -0.96 -37.16
C GLU A 2 -45.70 -2.08 -37.74
N LYS A 3 -44.39 -2.00 -37.57
CA LYS A 3 -43.45 -3.07 -37.88
C LYS A 3 -42.72 -3.41 -36.60
N THR A 4 -43.14 -4.51 -35.98
CA THR A 4 -42.36 -5.26 -35.01
C THR A 4 -41.41 -6.19 -35.78
N SER A 5 -40.14 -6.20 -35.43
CA SER A 5 -39.16 -7.18 -35.92
C SER A 5 -38.48 -7.83 -34.73
N THR A 6 -38.95 -9.02 -34.40
CA THR A 6 -38.25 -10.01 -33.58
C THR A 6 -37.34 -10.82 -34.49
N PHE A 7 -36.07 -11.00 -34.17
CA PHE A 7 -35.26 -12.13 -34.64
C PHE A 7 -34.10 -12.43 -33.69
N ASP A 8 -33.73 -13.71 -33.68
CA ASP A 8 -33.22 -14.49 -32.55
C ASP A 8 -31.71 -14.47 -32.30
N ASN A 9 -31.42 -14.90 -31.07
CA ASN A 9 -30.20 -15.42 -30.47
C ASN A 9 -29.33 -16.33 -31.37
N SER A 10 -28.01 -16.15 -31.36
CA SER A 10 -26.99 -17.19 -31.13
C SER A 10 -25.61 -16.69 -31.53
N SER A 11 -24.70 -16.55 -30.57
CA SER A 11 -23.23 -16.67 -30.71
C SER A 11 -22.59 -16.42 -29.34
N THR A 12 -22.69 -17.38 -28.42
CA THR A 12 -21.81 -17.44 -27.26
C THR A 12 -20.56 -18.18 -27.67
N GLU A 13 -19.52 -17.44 -28.06
CA GLU A 13 -18.19 -17.99 -28.23
C GLU A 13 -17.61 -18.33 -26.86
N ASN A 14 -17.34 -19.61 -26.64
CA ASN A 14 -16.66 -20.12 -25.46
C ASN A 14 -15.20 -19.66 -25.47
N VAL A 15 -14.85 -18.70 -24.62
CA VAL A 15 -13.45 -18.34 -24.36
C VAL A 15 -12.90 -19.34 -23.33
N ASN A 16 -12.15 -20.33 -23.81
CA ASN A 16 -11.30 -21.18 -22.97
C ASN A 16 -10.18 -20.30 -22.39
N ILE A 17 -10.24 -20.04 -21.09
CA ILE A 17 -9.16 -19.41 -20.34
C ILE A 17 -8.29 -20.53 -19.77
N GLU A 18 -7.25 -20.90 -20.52
CA GLU A 18 -6.15 -21.70 -20.00
C GLU A 18 -5.42 -20.88 -18.92
N SER A 19 -5.37 -21.43 -17.72
CA SER A 19 -4.70 -20.82 -16.57
C SER A 19 -3.26 -21.33 -16.50
N ASP A 20 -2.34 -20.57 -17.09
CA ASP A 20 -0.91 -20.73 -16.84
C ASP A 20 -0.65 -20.42 -15.35
N ASN A 21 -0.44 -21.48 -14.57
CA ASN A 21 -0.01 -21.39 -13.18
C ASN A 21 1.47 -21.78 -13.11
N ASP A 22 2.34 -20.77 -13.05
CA ASP A 22 3.67 -20.92 -12.44
C ASP A 22 3.66 -20.09 -11.16
N ASP A 23 3.59 -20.76 -10.01
CA ASP A 23 3.97 -20.20 -8.71
C ASP A 23 4.09 -21.34 -7.68
N GLY A 24 5.33 -21.84 -7.53
CA GLY A 24 5.73 -22.73 -6.45
C GLY A 24 5.79 -21.99 -5.11
N VAL A 25 4.69 -21.97 -4.37
CA VAL A 25 4.62 -21.40 -3.01
C VAL A 25 4.44 -22.49 -1.94
N ASN A 26 5.40 -22.49 -1.02
CA ASN A 26 5.62 -23.37 0.13
C ASN A 26 4.38 -23.50 1.04
N ALA A 27 3.81 -24.71 1.07
CA ALA A 27 2.57 -25.08 1.76
C ALA A 27 2.72 -25.18 3.30
N LYS A 28 3.06 -24.09 4.00
CA LYS A 28 3.25 -24.12 5.47
C LYS A 28 2.53 -23.07 6.30
N THR A 29 1.72 -22.17 5.75
CA THR A 29 1.19 -21.04 6.54
C THR A 29 -0.33 -20.84 6.48
N VAL A 30 -1.12 -21.91 6.35
CA VAL A 30 -2.56 -21.81 6.65
C VAL A 30 -3.01 -23.09 7.36
N GLU A 31 -2.75 -23.18 8.67
CA GLU A 31 -3.35 -24.23 9.49
C GLU A 31 -4.69 -23.77 10.07
N ASN A 32 -5.73 -24.53 9.72
CA ASN A 32 -6.95 -24.81 10.47
C ASN A 32 -8.10 -23.79 10.45
N PHE A 33 -9.01 -23.97 9.48
CA PHE A 33 -10.41 -24.31 9.78
C PHE A 33 -10.87 -25.38 8.76
N VAL A 34 -11.51 -26.43 9.28
CA VAL A 34 -12.01 -27.65 8.60
C VAL A 34 -10.96 -28.74 8.27
N ASN A 35 -10.69 -29.60 9.25
CA ASN A 35 -9.95 -30.85 9.05
C ASN A 35 -10.86 -31.90 8.36
N VAL A 36 -10.89 -31.92 7.03
CA VAL A 36 -11.55 -32.99 6.25
C VAL A 36 -10.52 -34.05 5.87
N LYS A 37 -10.38 -35.08 6.71
CA LYS A 37 -9.63 -36.30 6.39
C LYS A 37 -10.40 -37.15 5.36
N ASN A 38 -10.44 -36.76 4.09
CA ASN A 38 -11.07 -37.55 3.04
C ASN A 38 -10.26 -37.44 1.72
N PRO A 39 -9.93 -38.55 1.02
CA PRO A 39 -9.10 -38.51 -0.20
C PRO A 39 -9.81 -37.91 -1.43
N ASN A 40 -11.11 -37.61 -1.32
CA ASN A 40 -11.90 -36.85 -2.30
C ASN A 40 -12.08 -35.37 -1.86
N ALA A 41 -11.23 -34.87 -0.98
CA ALA A 41 -11.25 -33.46 -0.59
C ALA A 41 -10.85 -32.62 -1.81
N PHE A 42 -11.86 -32.10 -2.50
CA PHE A 42 -11.72 -31.03 -3.47
C PHE A 42 -10.69 -30.02 -2.95
N THR A 43 -9.79 -29.56 -3.82
CA THR A 43 -8.85 -28.51 -3.41
C THR A 43 -9.65 -27.33 -2.88
N GLN A 44 -9.15 -26.63 -1.86
CA GLN A 44 -9.85 -25.49 -1.26
C GLN A 44 -10.37 -24.51 -2.34
N ARG A 45 -9.60 -24.33 -3.42
CA ARG A 45 -9.96 -23.49 -4.57
C ARG A 45 -11.21 -23.98 -5.29
N GLU A 46 -11.35 -25.27 -5.50
CA GLU A 46 -12.51 -25.87 -6.15
C GLU A 46 -13.77 -25.80 -5.28
N LEU A 47 -13.61 -25.97 -3.96
CA LEU A 47 -14.71 -25.81 -3.02
C LEU A 47 -15.18 -24.34 -2.97
N VAL A 48 -14.25 -23.38 -2.96
CA VAL A 48 -14.55 -21.95 -3.04
C VAL A 48 -15.19 -21.60 -4.38
N ALA A 49 -14.63 -22.06 -5.50
CA ALA A 49 -15.22 -21.84 -6.83
C ALA A 49 -16.64 -22.41 -6.92
N ARG A 50 -16.90 -23.56 -6.30
CA ARG A 50 -18.25 -24.15 -6.22
C ARG A 50 -19.20 -23.37 -5.30
N ALA A 51 -18.70 -22.88 -4.17
CA ALA A 51 -19.50 -22.10 -3.22
C ALA A 51 -19.93 -20.74 -3.81
N PHE A 52 -19.07 -20.13 -4.63
CA PHE A 52 -19.31 -18.86 -5.31
C PHE A 52 -19.65 -19.01 -6.80
N ALA A 53 -19.96 -20.22 -7.29
CA ALA A 53 -20.25 -20.46 -8.72
C ALA A 53 -21.47 -19.70 -9.24
N ASN A 54 -22.40 -19.34 -8.35
CA ASN A 54 -23.61 -18.60 -8.67
C ASN A 54 -23.53 -17.11 -8.29
N ASP A 55 -22.41 -16.67 -7.72
CA ASP A 55 -22.22 -15.30 -7.23
C ASP A 55 -21.12 -14.65 -8.08
N ASN A 56 -21.40 -13.51 -8.71
CA ASN A 56 -20.49 -12.82 -9.65
C ASN A 56 -19.37 -12.05 -8.91
N VAL A 57 -18.72 -12.70 -7.93
CA VAL A 57 -17.76 -12.09 -7.02
C VAL A 57 -16.53 -11.51 -7.73
N ILE A 58 -16.16 -12.07 -8.89
CA ILE A 58 -15.02 -11.60 -9.68
C ILE A 58 -15.36 -10.29 -10.39
N GLU A 59 -16.54 -10.23 -11.01
CA GLU A 59 -17.01 -9.05 -11.74
C GLU A 59 -17.26 -7.88 -10.78
N GLU A 60 -17.90 -8.17 -9.63
CA GLU A 60 -18.10 -7.16 -8.58
C GLU A 60 -16.76 -6.58 -8.10
N PHE A 61 -15.78 -7.44 -7.83
CA PHE A 61 -14.45 -7.01 -7.40
C PHE A 61 -13.73 -6.18 -8.47
N GLU A 62 -13.78 -6.58 -9.74
CA GLU A 62 -13.17 -5.82 -10.83
C GLU A 62 -13.85 -4.45 -10.99
N SER A 63 -15.18 -4.40 -10.86
CA SER A 63 -15.93 -3.15 -10.90
C SER A 63 -15.59 -2.21 -9.73
N GLU A 64 -15.47 -2.74 -8.51
CA GLU A 64 -15.07 -1.97 -7.33
C GLU A 64 -13.64 -1.45 -7.47
N LYS A 65 -12.73 -2.30 -7.96
CA LYS A 65 -11.35 -1.92 -8.22
C LYS A 65 -11.25 -0.78 -9.23
N LEU A 66 -11.99 -0.87 -10.34
CA LEU A 66 -12.05 0.19 -11.35
C LEU A 66 -12.62 1.49 -10.77
N ALA A 67 -13.70 1.40 -9.99
CA ALA A 67 -14.30 2.57 -9.34
C ALA A 67 -13.33 3.28 -8.39
N ILE A 68 -12.56 2.53 -7.58
CA ILE A 68 -11.54 3.08 -6.68
C ILE A 68 -10.38 3.70 -7.49
N ILE A 69 -9.95 3.06 -8.58
CA ILE A 69 -8.92 3.60 -9.46
C ILE A 69 -9.36 4.93 -10.07
N GLU A 70 -10.62 5.04 -10.49
CA GLU A 70 -11.18 6.28 -11.01
C GLU A 70 -11.34 7.38 -9.94
N GLU A 71 -11.67 6.99 -8.70
CA GLU A 71 -11.75 7.93 -7.58
C GLU A 71 -10.38 8.53 -7.26
N ASP A 72 -9.36 7.68 -7.16
CA ASP A 72 -7.99 8.05 -6.79
C ASP A 72 -7.19 8.67 -7.94
N LYS A 73 -7.66 8.55 -9.19
CA LYS A 73 -6.99 9.14 -10.35
C LYS A 73 -6.83 10.66 -10.16
N PRO A 74 -5.69 11.26 -10.54
CA PRO A 74 -5.53 12.72 -10.54
C PRO A 74 -6.64 13.38 -11.38
N LYS A 75 -7.54 14.13 -10.74
CA LYS A 75 -8.66 14.82 -11.40
C LYS A 75 -8.24 16.25 -11.73
N GLU A 76 -8.25 16.59 -13.02
CA GLU A 76 -8.12 17.98 -13.47
C GLU A 76 -9.46 18.69 -13.24
N GLN A 77 -9.45 19.72 -12.40
CA GLN A 77 -10.63 20.54 -12.17
C GLN A 77 -10.56 21.77 -13.06
N ASP A 78 -11.51 21.89 -13.98
CA ASP A 78 -11.69 23.11 -14.77
C ASP A 78 -12.51 24.12 -13.95
N ILE A 79 -11.84 25.18 -13.49
CA ILE A 79 -12.46 26.26 -12.69
C ILE A 79 -12.76 27.45 -13.60
N THR A 80 -12.98 27.23 -14.90
CA THR A 80 -13.43 28.30 -15.79
C THR A 80 -14.81 28.80 -15.40
N LEU A 81 -14.83 29.96 -14.76
CA LEU A 81 -16.06 30.71 -14.57
C LEU A 81 -16.45 31.40 -15.88
N PRO A 82 -17.70 31.28 -16.34
CA PRO A 82 -18.18 32.04 -17.49
C PRO A 82 -18.19 33.53 -17.14
N GLY A 83 -17.40 34.34 -17.84
CA GLY A 83 -17.37 35.78 -17.61
C GLY A 83 -18.71 36.46 -17.93
N TRP A 84 -18.92 37.67 -17.38
CA TRP A 84 -20.12 38.52 -17.49
C TRP A 84 -20.69 38.64 -18.93
N GLY A 85 -19.83 38.61 -19.96
CA GLY A 85 -20.23 38.68 -21.37
C GLY A 85 -20.76 37.38 -21.99
N THR A 86 -20.87 36.27 -21.25
CA THR A 86 -21.37 34.98 -21.77
C THR A 86 -22.90 34.86 -21.73
N TRP A 87 -23.58 35.79 -21.05
CA TRP A 87 -25.05 35.82 -20.92
C TRP A 87 -25.75 36.75 -21.94
N GLY A 88 -24.99 37.44 -22.81
CA GLY A 88 -25.57 38.19 -23.91
C GLY A 88 -26.21 37.23 -24.90
N GLY A 89 -27.55 37.22 -25.01
CA GLY A 89 -28.37 36.21 -25.69
C GLY A 89 -28.06 35.92 -27.17
N LYS A 90 -28.92 35.11 -27.80
CA LYS A 90 -28.78 34.65 -29.21
C LYS A 90 -28.44 35.82 -30.15
N GLY A 91 -27.18 35.89 -30.60
CA GLY A 91 -26.68 36.90 -31.55
C GLY A 91 -25.29 37.45 -31.24
N VAL A 92 -24.81 37.34 -30.00
CA VAL A 92 -23.47 37.82 -29.61
C VAL A 92 -22.40 36.77 -29.95
N LYS A 93 -21.42 37.13 -30.78
CA LYS A 93 -20.31 36.22 -31.15
C LYS A 93 -19.45 35.93 -29.92
N PRO A 94 -19.21 34.66 -29.56
CA PRO A 94 -18.31 34.34 -28.46
C PRO A 94 -16.88 34.78 -28.81
N GLN A 95 -16.19 35.37 -27.82
CA GLN A 95 -14.77 35.70 -27.93
C GLN A 95 -13.95 34.43 -28.19
N LYS A 96 -13.13 34.43 -29.25
CA LYS A 96 -12.38 33.25 -29.71
C LYS A 96 -11.21 32.85 -28.80
N ASN A 97 -10.79 33.74 -27.90
CA ASN A 97 -9.58 33.57 -27.09
C ASN A 97 -9.88 33.38 -25.59
N LYS A 98 -10.83 32.50 -25.24
CA LYS A 98 -11.04 32.12 -23.84
C LYS A 98 -10.06 31.01 -23.48
N LYS A 99 -9.08 31.30 -22.62
CA LYS A 99 -8.15 30.29 -22.09
C LYS A 99 -8.80 29.63 -20.88
N PRO A 100 -9.00 28.30 -20.88
CA PRO A 100 -9.54 27.65 -19.71
C PRO A 100 -8.54 27.64 -18.55
N ILE A 101 -9.02 27.93 -17.33
CA ILE A 101 -8.25 27.86 -16.09
C ILE A 101 -8.41 26.44 -15.56
N ILE A 102 -7.58 25.54 -16.08
CA ILE A 102 -7.52 24.15 -15.62
C ILE A 102 -6.51 24.10 -14.48
N VAL A 103 -7.00 23.77 -13.28
CA VAL A 103 -6.12 23.52 -12.13
C VAL A 103 -5.60 22.09 -12.26
N LYS A 104 -4.30 21.99 -12.54
CA LYS A 104 -3.61 20.71 -12.53
C LYS A 104 -3.54 20.19 -11.09
N PRO A 105 -3.69 18.88 -10.88
CA PRO A 105 -3.57 18.28 -9.57
C PRO A 105 -2.17 18.55 -9.00
N LEU A 106 -2.11 18.85 -7.69
CA LEU A 106 -0.84 19.05 -6.99
C LEU A 106 -0.01 17.75 -7.01
N PRO A 107 1.33 17.83 -6.91
CA PRO A 107 2.15 16.64 -6.76
C PRO A 107 1.78 15.90 -5.46
N GLY A 108 1.10 14.76 -5.61
CA GLY A 108 0.55 13.95 -4.51
C GLY A 108 -0.98 13.97 -4.40
N GLU A 109 -1.67 14.77 -5.21
CA GLU A 109 -3.14 14.76 -5.35
C GLU A 109 -3.53 13.71 -6.41
N GLY A 110 -3.78 12.49 -5.96
CA GLY A 110 -4.14 11.36 -6.80
C GLY A 110 -2.95 10.53 -7.29
N ILE A 111 -3.23 9.29 -7.70
CA ILE A 111 -2.23 8.30 -8.09
C ILE A 111 -2.46 7.87 -9.53
N ASP A 112 -1.42 7.94 -10.35
CA ASP A 112 -1.48 7.44 -11.73
C ASP A 112 -1.76 5.93 -11.73
N THR A 113 -2.64 5.47 -12.61
CA THR A 113 -3.04 4.06 -12.70
C THR A 113 -1.85 3.10 -12.87
N LYS A 114 -0.78 3.55 -13.54
CA LYS A 114 0.45 2.76 -13.77
C LYS A 114 1.41 2.76 -12.58
N LYS A 115 1.36 3.76 -11.71
CA LYS A 115 2.27 3.92 -10.56
C LYS A 115 1.72 3.31 -9.27
N ARG A 116 0.43 2.98 -9.24
CA ARG A 116 -0.19 2.26 -8.12
C ARG A 116 0.55 0.94 -7.84
N GLN A 117 0.64 0.57 -6.58
CA GLN A 117 1.29 -0.65 -6.11
C GLN A 117 0.53 -1.91 -6.55
N ASP A 118 -0.79 -1.81 -6.66
CA ASP A 118 -1.67 -2.91 -7.08
C ASP A 118 -1.89 -2.99 -8.60
N ALA A 119 -1.22 -2.15 -9.40
CA ALA A 119 -1.41 -2.09 -10.85
C ALA A 119 -1.09 -3.42 -11.57
N LYS A 120 -0.14 -4.20 -11.05
CA LYS A 120 0.26 -5.50 -11.62
C LYS A 120 -0.51 -6.68 -11.02
N LEU A 121 -1.26 -6.46 -9.93
CA LEU A 121 -1.95 -7.50 -9.18
C LEU A 121 -3.40 -7.55 -9.63
N LYS A 122 -3.94 -8.73 -9.94
CA LYS A 122 -5.36 -8.86 -10.34
C LYS A 122 -6.28 -8.78 -9.13
N HIS A 123 -6.05 -9.61 -8.13
CA HIS A 123 -6.98 -9.89 -7.02
C HIS A 123 -6.75 -9.05 -5.74
N VAL A 124 -6.05 -7.91 -5.85
CA VAL A 124 -5.73 -7.06 -4.68
C VAL A 124 -6.10 -5.61 -5.00
N ILE A 125 -6.71 -4.95 -4.03
CA ILE A 125 -6.93 -3.50 -4.00
C ILE A 125 -6.15 -2.95 -2.82
N ILE A 126 -5.17 -2.07 -3.07
CA ILE A 126 -4.36 -1.45 -2.02
C ILE A 126 -4.83 -0.01 -1.82
N ASN A 127 -5.18 0.33 -0.58
CA ASN A 127 -5.45 1.71 -0.20
C ASN A 127 -4.13 2.45 0.09
N GLU A 128 -3.73 3.35 -0.81
CA GLU A 128 -2.51 4.14 -0.68
C GLU A 128 -2.70 5.46 0.10
N LYS A 129 -3.91 5.72 0.63
CA LYS A 129 -4.20 6.92 1.42
C LYS A 129 -3.43 6.89 2.76
N ARG A 130 -2.60 7.91 3.01
CA ARG A 130 -1.81 8.00 4.25
C ARG A 130 -2.70 8.25 5.49
N ILE A 131 -2.54 7.41 6.51
CA ILE A 131 -3.25 7.55 7.79
C ILE A 131 -2.71 8.76 8.57
N LYS A 132 -3.48 9.85 8.64
CA LYS A 132 -3.09 11.11 9.30
C LYS A 132 -2.75 10.93 10.79
N LYS A 133 -3.47 10.05 11.50
CA LYS A 133 -3.27 9.79 12.93
C LYS A 133 -1.93 9.09 13.25
N ALA A 134 -1.40 8.30 12.32
CA ALA A 134 -0.13 7.60 12.50
C ALA A 134 1.08 8.52 12.31
N LYS A 135 0.90 9.67 11.65
CA LYS A 135 1.98 10.64 11.37
C LYS A 135 2.73 11.10 12.63
N LYS A 136 2.05 11.16 13.79
CA LYS A 136 2.65 11.60 15.06
C LYS A 136 3.69 10.62 15.64
N TYR A 137 3.65 9.36 15.23
CA TYR A 137 4.60 8.33 15.68
C TYR A 137 5.76 8.13 14.72
N LEU A 138 5.76 8.84 13.59
CA LEU A 138 6.84 8.83 12.62
C LEU A 138 7.79 9.99 12.92
N SER A 139 9.09 9.77 12.72
CA SER A 139 10.06 10.87 12.76
C SER A 139 9.74 11.89 11.66
N THR A 140 9.84 13.18 11.96
CA THR A 140 9.70 14.23 10.94
C THR A 140 10.87 14.17 9.97
N ASP A 141 12.08 14.07 10.52
CA ASP A 141 13.35 14.11 9.81
C ASP A 141 14.30 13.03 10.36
N ILE A 142 15.41 12.80 9.65
CA ILE A 142 16.44 11.85 10.06
C ILE A 142 17.30 12.50 11.16
N PRO A 143 17.47 11.87 12.33
CA PRO A 143 18.29 12.44 13.40
C PRO A 143 19.80 12.30 13.11
N TYR A 144 20.58 13.30 13.51
CA TYR A 144 22.05 13.21 13.56
C TYR A 144 22.44 12.05 14.51
N PRO A 145 23.40 11.17 14.18
CA PRO A 145 24.44 11.26 13.15
C PRO A 145 24.15 10.50 11.84
N PHE A 146 22.89 10.10 11.59
CA PHE A 146 22.56 9.28 10.42
C PHE A 146 22.42 10.13 9.15
N GLU A 147 22.89 9.59 8.03
CA GLU A 147 22.80 10.27 6.72
C GLU A 147 21.59 9.81 5.92
N THR A 148 21.20 8.54 6.08
CA THR A 148 20.10 7.93 5.32
C THR A 148 18.98 7.42 6.24
N ARG A 149 17.75 7.47 5.74
CA ARG A 149 16.58 6.94 6.47
C ARG A 149 16.73 5.45 6.78
N GLU A 150 17.25 4.69 5.81
CA GLU A 150 17.45 3.25 5.96
C GLU A 150 18.43 2.93 7.09
N GLN A 151 19.52 3.68 7.23
CA GLN A 151 20.47 3.51 8.33
C GLN A 151 19.81 3.74 9.68
N TYR A 152 19.00 4.81 9.80
CA TYR A 152 18.26 5.12 11.01
C TYR A 152 17.25 4.02 11.39
N GLU A 153 16.39 3.62 10.45
CA GLU A 153 15.38 2.58 10.69
C GLU A 153 16.04 1.23 11.01
N ARG A 154 17.16 0.90 10.38
CA ARG A 154 17.93 -0.31 10.67
C ARG A 154 18.52 -0.29 12.07
N SER A 155 18.96 0.87 12.56
CA SER A 155 19.50 1.01 13.92
C SER A 155 18.44 0.74 15.01
N LEU A 156 17.17 1.01 14.72
CA LEU A 156 16.04 0.81 15.64
C LEU A 156 15.34 -0.54 15.49
N ARG A 157 15.78 -1.38 14.54
CA ARG A 157 15.08 -2.62 14.17
C ARG A 157 14.98 -3.64 15.30
N THR A 158 15.95 -3.65 16.22
CA THR A 158 16.01 -4.59 17.33
C THR A 158 15.41 -3.98 18.60
N PRO A 159 14.39 -4.61 19.22
CA PRO A 159 13.84 -4.12 20.49
C PRO A 159 14.86 -4.29 21.62
N ILE A 160 14.89 -3.35 22.57
CA ILE A 160 15.86 -3.36 23.69
C ILE A 160 15.29 -4.06 24.94
N GLY A 161 13.98 -4.29 25.02
CA GLY A 161 13.32 -4.82 26.23
C GLY A 161 13.77 -6.23 26.64
N LYS A 162 13.51 -6.58 27.90
CA LYS A 162 13.83 -7.90 28.49
C LYS A 162 12.94 -9.01 27.94
N GLU A 163 11.77 -8.64 27.43
CA GLU A 163 10.75 -9.54 26.92
C GLU A 163 11.14 -10.14 25.57
N TRP A 164 11.98 -9.42 24.81
CA TRP A 164 12.38 -9.82 23.46
C TRP A 164 13.82 -10.36 23.37
N ASN A 165 14.61 -10.25 24.44
CA ASN A 165 16.03 -10.61 24.44
C ASN A 165 16.39 -11.49 25.64
N THR A 166 17.49 -12.24 25.54
CA THR A 166 18.05 -12.95 26.68
C THR A 166 18.61 -11.96 27.72
N HIS A 167 18.65 -12.38 28.97
CA HIS A 167 19.13 -11.52 30.08
C HIS A 167 20.52 -10.94 29.82
N GLU A 168 21.44 -11.75 29.30
CA GLU A 168 22.82 -11.33 29.00
C GLU A 168 22.88 -10.26 27.89
N VAL A 169 22.13 -10.47 26.80
CA VAL A 169 22.06 -9.51 25.68
C VAL A 169 21.40 -8.22 26.12
N PHE A 170 20.31 -8.31 26.89
CA PHE A 170 19.67 -7.16 27.51
C PHE A 170 20.67 -6.34 28.33
N GLN A 171 21.39 -6.99 29.25
CA GLN A 171 22.38 -6.32 30.09
C GLN A 171 23.46 -5.63 29.26
N LYS A 172 24.00 -6.31 28.23
CA LYS A 172 24.99 -5.73 27.30
C LYS A 172 24.46 -4.53 26.51
N MET A 173 23.18 -4.52 26.14
CA MET A 173 22.59 -3.40 25.39
C MET A 173 22.31 -2.17 26.25
N ILE A 174 21.92 -2.37 27.52
CA ILE A 174 21.58 -1.25 28.42
C ILE A 174 22.77 -0.71 29.21
N THR A 175 23.92 -1.40 29.24
CA THR A 175 25.11 -0.91 29.94
C THR A 175 25.58 0.41 29.34
N PRO A 176 25.67 1.51 30.13
CA PRO A 176 26.09 2.80 29.63
C PRO A 176 27.57 2.79 29.27
N ARG A 177 27.97 3.67 28.35
CA ARG A 177 29.36 3.81 27.91
C ARG A 177 30.32 4.17 29.04
N VAL A 178 29.86 4.95 30.03
CA VAL A 178 30.66 5.43 31.15
C VAL A 178 30.03 4.96 32.45
N ILE A 179 30.80 4.24 33.25
CA ILE A 179 30.40 3.73 34.57
C ILE A 179 31.38 4.27 35.59
N THR A 180 30.90 5.10 36.52
CA THR A 180 31.70 5.64 37.63
C THR A 180 31.39 4.91 38.92
N LYS A 181 32.41 4.64 39.75
CA LYS A 181 32.21 4.07 41.08
C LYS A 181 31.85 5.18 42.07
N MET A 182 30.83 4.94 42.89
CA MET A 182 30.47 5.86 43.97
C MET A 182 31.56 5.87 45.06
N GLY A 183 31.79 7.04 45.66
CA GLY A 183 32.70 7.19 46.80
C GLY A 183 34.20 7.21 46.48
N VAL A 184 34.58 7.24 45.19
CA VAL A 184 35.99 7.29 44.76
C VAL A 184 36.21 8.53 43.88
N VAL A 185 37.27 9.29 44.15
CA VAL A 185 37.68 10.44 43.33
C VAL A 185 38.16 9.93 41.97
N ILE A 186 37.75 10.59 40.89
CA ILE A 186 38.20 10.26 39.53
C ILE A 186 39.53 10.98 39.29
N ASP A 187 40.63 10.22 39.36
CA ASP A 187 41.95 10.75 39.03
C ASP A 187 42.08 11.04 37.53
N PRO A 188 42.89 12.04 37.14
CA PRO A 188 43.17 12.30 35.73
C PRO A 188 43.85 11.10 35.09
N LEU A 189 43.65 10.96 33.79
CA LEU A 189 44.23 9.86 33.06
C LEU A 189 45.75 9.98 33.00
N SER A 190 46.47 8.93 33.43
CA SER A 190 47.91 8.78 33.24
C SER A 190 48.17 7.71 32.19
N ALA A 191 48.75 8.10 31.04
CA ALA A 191 49.18 7.18 30.00
C ALA A 191 50.60 6.66 30.31
N PRO A 192 50.95 5.40 30.00
CA PRO A 192 50.19 4.38 29.28
C PRO A 192 49.16 3.64 30.16
N PHE A 193 48.03 3.25 29.55
CA PHE A 193 47.06 2.38 30.22
C PHE A 193 47.72 1.04 30.56
N LYS A 194 47.65 0.64 31.84
CA LYS A 194 48.02 -0.73 32.23
C LYS A 194 46.99 -1.66 31.58
N THR A 195 47.39 -2.41 30.57
CA THR A 195 46.58 -3.50 30.04
C THR A 195 46.46 -4.55 31.14
N ASN A 196 45.25 -4.84 31.59
CA ASN A 196 45.01 -6.00 32.45
C ASN A 196 45.25 -7.25 31.60
N THR A 197 46.48 -7.77 31.64
CA THR A 197 46.81 -9.14 31.22
C THR A 197 46.31 -10.07 32.32
N GLU A 198 45.17 -10.69 32.09
CA GLU A 198 44.81 -12.01 32.67
C GLU A 198 45.20 -13.10 31.67
#